data_AF-A0A0S7C1X3-F1
#
_entry.id   AF-A0A0S7C1X3-F1
#
_cell.length_a   1.000
_cell.length_b   1.000
_cell.length_c   1.000
_cell.angle_alpha   90.00
_cell.angle_beta   90.00
_cell.angle_gamma   90.00
#
_symmetry.space_group_name_H-M   'P 1'
#
loop_
_entity.id
_entity.type
_entity.pdbx_description
1 polymer ?
#
loop_
_entity_poly.entity_id
_entity_poly.type
_entity_poly.pdbx_seq_one_letter_code
_entity_poly.pdbx_strand_id
1 'polypeptide(L)' 'MLATLKFPIMGYVKIRLIVKNGYKWLAELIGAELEIEVTEDDFVLD' A
#
# COMPACT_ATOMS: atom_id res chain seq x y z
N MET A 1 -3.23 -2.15 8.83
CA MET A 1 -3.90 -0.83 8.74
C MET A 1 -4.31 -0.61 7.29
N LEU A 2 -5.44 0.05 6.99
CA LEU A 2 -5.87 0.29 5.60
C LEU A 2 -5.38 1.65 5.11
N ALA A 3 -5.07 1.73 3.82
CA ALA A 3 -4.67 2.96 3.17
C ALA A 3 -5.06 2.95 1.68
N THR A 4 -5.09 4.14 1.09
CA THR A 4 -5.34 4.36 -0.33
C THR A 4 -4.09 4.92 -1.00
N LEU A 5 -3.60 4.24 -2.03
CA LEU A 5 -2.52 4.71 -2.90
C LEU A 5 -2.95 5.99 -3.63
N LYS A 6 -2.06 6.97 -3.71
CA LYS A 6 -2.24 8.20 -4.48
C LYS A 6 -2.22 7.92 -5.99
N PHE A 7 -1.43 6.94 -6.41
CA PHE A 7 -1.35 6.47 -7.79
C PHE A 7 -1.69 4.98 -7.88
N PRO A 8 -2.61 4.58 -8.79
CA PRO A 8 -2.97 3.18 -8.93
C PRO A 8 -1.79 2.32 -9.38
N ILE A 9 -1.67 1.13 -8.79
CA ILE A 9 -0.74 0.08 -9.24
C ILE A 9 -1.59 -1.04 -9.83
N MET A 10 -1.39 -1.32 -11.13
CA MET A 10 -2.18 -2.32 -11.86
C MET A 10 -3.71 -2.09 -11.80
N GLY A 11 -4.14 -0.83 -11.62
CA GLY A 11 -5.55 -0.46 -11.48
C GLY A 11 -6.12 -0.59 -10.06
N TYR A 12 -5.31 -1.06 -9.10
CA TYR A 12 -5.69 -1.16 -7.68
C TYR A 12 -5.17 0.05 -6.90
N VAL A 13 -5.98 0.52 -5.96
CA VAL A 13 -5.65 1.68 -5.10
C VAL A 13 -5.73 1.37 -3.62
N LYS A 14 -6.45 0.32 -3.22
CA LYS A 14 -6.60 -0.02 -1.80
C LYS A 14 -5.50 -0.99 -1.39
N ILE A 15 -4.84 -0.65 -0.29
CA ILE A 15 -3.78 -1.46 0.29
C ILE A 15 -4.02 -1.72 1.77
N ARG A 16 -3.50 -2.84 2.25
CA ARG A 16 -3.36 -3.13 3.68
C ARG A 16 -1.88 -3.08 4.05
N LEU A 17 -1.51 -2.11 4.88
CA LEU A 17 -0.18 -2.00 5.46
C LEU A 17 0.06 -3.16 6.43
N ILE A 18 1.13 -3.94 6.20
CA ILE A 18 1.50 -5.14 6.96
C ILE A 18 2.64 -4.84 7.93
N VAL A 19 3.82 -4.48 7.42
CA VAL A 19 5.02 -4.22 8.23
C VAL A 19 5.74 -2.97 7.76
N LYS A 20 6.21 -2.16 8.71
CA LYS A 20 7.03 -0.96 8.46
C LYS A 20 8.51 -1.28 8.62
N ASN A 21 9.32 -0.83 7.67
CA ASN A 21 10.78 -0.85 7.77
C ASN A 21 11.34 0.53 7.37
N GLY A 22 11.78 1.30 8.37
CA GLY A 22 12.20 2.69 8.15
C GLY A 22 11.05 3.54 7.58
N TYR A 23 11.27 4.13 6.41
CA TYR A 23 10.29 4.97 5.70
C TYR A 23 9.40 4.21 4.72
N LYS A 24 9.53 2.88 4.68
CA LYS A 24 8.82 2.01 3.76
C LYS A 24 7.89 1.06 4.49
N TRP A 25 6.91 0.58 3.75
CA TRP A 25 5.91 -0.38 4.18
C TRP A 25 5.83 -1.52 3.17
N LEU A 26 5.82 -2.75 3.67
CA LEU A 26 5.25 -3.86 2.92
C LEU A 26 3.73 -3.78 3.05
N ALA A 27 3.03 -3.79 1.92
CA ALA A 27 1.59 -3.66 1.84
C ALA A 27 0.99 -4.69 0.89
N GLU A 28 -0.15 -5.26 1.26
CA GLU A 28 -0.97 -6.12 0.40
C GLU A 28 -1.89 -5.25 -0.47
N LEU A 29 -1.88 -5.45 -1.79
CA LEU A 29 -2.87 -4.90 -2.70
C LEU A 29 -4.18 -5.66 -2.58
N ILE A 30 -5.21 -4.96 -2.12
CA ILE A 30 -6.52 -5.57 -1.87
C ILE A 30 -7.18 -5.92 -3.21
N GLY A 31 -7.46 -7.21 -3.40
CA GLY A 31 -8.09 -7.75 -4.61
C GLY A 31 -7.09 -8.23 -5.68
N ALA A 32 -5.78 -8.07 -5.45
CA ALA A 32 -4.75 -8.53 -6.39
C ALA A 32 -3.92 -9.72 -5.86
N GLU A 33 -4.13 -10.14 -4.60
CA GLU A 33 -3.34 -11.19 -3.91
C GLU A 33 -1.82 -10.98 -4.06
N LEU A 34 -1.39 -9.71 -4.08
CA LEU A 34 -0.02 -9.30 -4.34
C LEU A 34 0.49 -8.39 -3.22
N GLU A 35 1.74 -8.58 -2.82
CA GLU A 35 2.44 -7.70 -1.90
C GLU A 35 3.35 -6.73 -2.66
N ILE A 36 3.36 -5.47 -2.22
CA ILE A 36 4.17 -4.39 -2.78
C ILE A 36 4.90 -3.63 -1.67
N GLU A 37 6.01 -2.99 -2.03
CA GLU A 37 6.71 -2.05 -1.18
C GLU A 37 6.29 -0.63 -1.52
N VAL A 38 5.86 0.14 -0.53
CA VAL A 38 5.40 1.53 -0.67
C VAL A 38 6.05 2.43 0.37
N THR A 39 6.22 3.71 0.05
CA THR A 39 6.67 4.74 0.98
C THR A 39 5.47 5.47 1.60
N GLU A 40 5.69 6.20 2.69
CA GLU A 40 4.61 6.99 3.31
C GLU A 40 4.09 8.11 2.39
N ASP A 41 4.85 8.50 1.37
CA ASP A 41 4.43 9.48 0.37
C ASP A 41 3.51 8.88 -0.70
N ASP A 42 3.41 7.54 -0.81
CA ASP A 42 2.66 6.86 -1.86
C ASP A 42 1.16 6.68 -1.53
N PHE A 43 0.76 6.86 -0.28
CA PHE A 43 -0.62 6.60 0.16
C PHE A 43 -1.16 7.63 1.15
N VAL A 44 -2.45 7.51 1.45
CA VAL A 44 -3.15 8.21 2.53
C VAL A 44 -3.83 7.16 3.40
N LEU A 45 -3.73 7.32 4.72
CA LEU A 45 -4.42 6.42 5.66
C LEU A 45 -5.94 6.63 5.54
N ASP A 46 -6.68 5.51 5.53
CA ASP A 46 -8.15 5.51 5.50
C ASP A 46 -8.76 5.85 6.87
#